data_AF-A0A2M7TP51-F1
#
_entry.id   AF-A0A2M7TP51-F1
#
_cell.length_a   1.000
_cell.length_b   1.000
_cell.length_c   1.000
_cell.angle_alpha   90.00
_cell.angle_beta   90.00
_cell.angle_gamma   90.00
#
_symmetry.space_group_name_H-M   'P 1'
#
loop_
_entity.id
_entity.type
_entity.pdbx_description
1 polymer ?
#
loop_
_entity_poly.entity_id
_entity_poly.type
_entity_poly.pdbx_seq_one_letter_code
_entity_poly.pdbx_strand_id
1 'polypeptide(L)' 'KIDGCDVMKILRLRSGPRVGEILEKLFEKVVAKEIPNEREILLNKLSEMKNE' A
#
# COMPACT_ATOMS: atom_id res chain seq x y z
N LYS A 1 1.11 8.73 3.64
CA LYS A 1 2.31 8.76 2.77
C LYS A 1 3.26 7.60 3.11
N ILE A 2 3.36 6.63 2.22
CA ILE A 2 4.19 5.41 2.33
C ILE A 2 4.96 5.22 1.02
N ASP A 3 5.96 4.35 1.01
CA ASP A 3 6.75 4.05 -0.20
C ASP A 3 6.79 2.53 -0.54
N GLY A 4 7.51 2.19 -1.61
CA GLY A 4 7.67 0.80 -2.02
C GLY A 4 8.43 -0.06 -1.01
N CYS A 5 9.32 0.54 -0.20
CA CYS A 5 10.03 -0.17 0.85
C CYS A 5 9.09 -0.57 1.99
N ASP A 6 8.15 0.28 2.35
CA ASP A 6 7.10 -0.04 3.33
C ASP A 6 6.26 -1.24 2.85
N VAL A 7 5.83 -1.22 1.58
CA VAL A 7 5.05 -2.30 0.95
C VAL A 7 5.84 -3.61 0.95
N MET A 8 7.11 -3.57 0.55
CA MET A 8 8.00 -4.74 0.54
C MET A 8 8.15 -5.34 1.94
N LYS A 9 8.33 -4.52 2.98
CA LYS A 9 8.50 -4.99 4.37
C LYS A 9 7.22 -5.61 4.94
N ILE A 10 6.07 -4.97 4.75
CA ILE A 10 4.79 -5.43 5.32
C ILE A 10 4.32 -6.72 4.65
N LEU A 11 4.28 -6.70 3.32
CA LEU A 11 3.80 -7.82 2.52
C LEU A 11 4.87 -8.90 2.32
N ARG A 12 6.11 -8.68 2.79
CA ARG A 12 7.27 -9.54 2.58
C ARG A 12 7.46 -9.91 1.10
N LEU A 13 7.22 -8.93 0.22
CA LEU A 13 7.39 -9.07 -1.22
C LEU A 13 8.82 -8.73 -1.62
N ARG A 14 9.32 -9.43 -2.64
CA ARG A 14 10.56 -9.02 -3.31
C ARG A 14 10.32 -7.77 -4.15
N SER A 15 11.38 -6.98 -4.35
CA SER A 15 11.38 -5.85 -5.27
C SER A 15 10.95 -6.31 -6.66
N GLY A 16 9.96 -5.62 -7.22
CA GLY A 16 9.38 -5.98 -8.51
C GLY A 16 8.16 -5.12 -8.87
N PRO A 17 7.62 -5.29 -10.09
CA PRO A 17 6.51 -4.48 -10.61
C PRO A 17 5.26 -4.56 -9.74
N ARG A 18 5.04 -5.71 -9.08
CA ARG A 18 3.94 -5.95 -8.15
C ARG A 18 3.88 -4.95 -6.99
N VAL A 19 5.02 -4.40 -6.55
CA VAL A 19 5.06 -3.34 -5.52
C VAL A 19 4.46 -2.05 -6.06
N GLY A 20 4.77 -1.70 -7.31
CA GLY A 20 4.21 -0.56 -8.01
C GLY A 20 2.70 -0.69 -8.20
N GLU A 21 2.22 -1.87 -8.63
CA GLU A 21 0.78 -2.14 -8.77
C GLU A 21 0.01 -1.97 -7.46
N ILE A 22 0.57 -2.41 -6.33
CA ILE A 22 -0.06 -2.29 -5.01
C ILE A 22 -0.09 -0.83 -4.57
N LEU A 23 1.01 -0.09 -4.78
CA LEU A 23 1.06 1.34 -4.49
C LEU A 23 0.05 2.10 -5.35
N GLU A 24 -0.03 1.81 -6.64
CA GLU A 24 -0.94 2.47 -7.58
C GLU A 24 -2.39 2.29 -7.14
N LYS A 25 -2.82 1.05 -6.85
CA LYS A 25 -4.15 0.77 -6.29
C LYS A 25 -4.43 1.52 -5.00
N LEU A 26 -3.43 1.65 -4.12
CA LEU A 26 -3.60 2.37 -2.86
C LEU A 26 -3.73 3.88 -3.11
N PHE A 27 -2.95 4.41 -4.05
CA PHE A 27 -3.01 5.81 -4.48
C PHE A 27 -4.32 6.16 -5.16
N GLU A 28 -4.86 5.28 -6.02
CA GLU A 28 -6.17 5.47 -6.64
C GLU A 28 -7.26 5.66 -5.60
N LYS A 29 -7.26 4.85 -4.53
CA LYS A 29 -8.23 4.99 -3.41
C LYS A 29 -8.06 6.31 -2.65
N VAL A 30 -6.83 6.79 -2.50
CA VAL A 30 -6.56 8.10 -1.90
C VAL A 30 -7.08 9.24 -2.78
N VAL A 31 -6.83 9.16 -4.09
CA VAL A 31 -7.29 10.15 -5.08
C VAL A 31 -8.82 10.16 -5.16
N ALA A 32 -9.44 8.99 -5.10
CA ALA A 32 -10.89 8.81 -5.03
C ALA A 32 -11.50 9.27 -3.68
N LYS A 33 -10.67 9.72 -2.72
CA LYS A 33 -11.06 10.11 -1.35
C LYS A 33 -11.72 8.98 -0.55
N GLU A 34 -11.51 7.72 -0.93
CA GLU A 34 -11.99 6.56 -0.18
C GLU A 34 -11.16 6.34 1.09
N ILE A 35 -9.87 6.67 1.05
CA ILE A 35 -8.98 6.59 2.21
C ILE A 35 -8.15 7.88 2.36
N PRO A 36 -7.88 8.34 3.58
CA PRO A 36 -6.97 9.46 3.82
C PRO A 36 -5.52 9.08 3.49
N ASN A 37 -4.74 10.05 3.01
CA ASN A 37 -3.32 9.89 2.69
C ASN A 37 -2.42 9.87 3.96
N GLU A 38 -2.87 9.20 5.00
CA GLU A 38 -2.18 9.13 6.27
C GLU A 38 -1.36 7.85 6.37
N ARG A 39 -0.15 7.95 6.90
CA ARG A 39 0.79 6.83 6.92
C ARG A 39 0.18 5.61 7.63
N GLU A 40 -0.38 5.80 8.82
CA GLU A 40 -0.97 4.71 9.62
C GLU A 40 -2.13 4.02 8.90
N ILE A 41 -3.01 4.78 8.25
CA ILE A 41 -4.16 4.24 7.52
C ILE A 41 -3.71 3.39 6.32
N LEU A 42 -2.72 3.88 5.56
CA LEU A 42 -2.16 3.16 4.43
C LEU A 42 -1.42 1.88 4.86
N LEU A 43 -0.70 1.91 5.98
CA LEU A 43 -0.03 0.74 6.54
C LEU A 43 -1.02 -0.31 7.07
N ASN A 44 -2.10 0.13 7.74
CA ASN A 44 -3.19 -0.75 8.14
C ASN A 44 -3.82 -1.42 6.92
N LYS A 45 -4.11 -0.64 5.87
CA LYS A 45 -4.74 -1.18 4.66
C LYS A 45 -3.85 -2.19 3.94
N LEU A 46 -2.54 -1.92 3.86
CA LEU A 46 -1.56 -2.87 3.36
C LEU A 46 -1.52 -4.16 4.19
N SER A 47 -1.61 -4.06 5.51
CA SER A 47 -1.61 -5.22 6.39
C SER A 47 -2.87 -6.07 6.21
N GLU A 48 -4.03 -5.46 5.97
CA GLU A 48 -5.26 -6.18 5.62
C GLU A 48 -5.11 -6.97 4.30
N MET A 49 -4.48 -6.38 3.28
CA MET A 49 -4.27 -7.04 1.98
C MET A 49 -3.36 -8.28 2.04
N LYS A 50 -2.64 -8.50 3.14
CA LYS A 50 -1.82 -9.69 3.37
C LYS A 50 -2.64 -10.91 3.80
N ASN A 51 -3.81 -10.69 4.40
CA ASN A 51 -4.64 -11.73 5.02
C ASN A 51 -5.79 -12.21 4.11
N GLU A 52 -5.78 -11.85 2.84
CA GLU A 52 -6.72 -12.29 1.80
C GLU A 52 -6.03 -13.26 0.83
#